data_AF-A0A969N9Q7-F1
#
_entry.id   AF-A0A969N9Q7-F1
#
_cell.length_a   1.000
_cell.length_b   1.000
_cell.length_c   1.000
_cell.angle_alpha   90.00
_cell.angle_beta   90.00
_cell.angle_gamma   90.00
#
_symmetry.space_group_name_H-M   'P 1'
#
loop_
_entity.id
_entity.type
_entity.pdbx_description
1 polymer ?
#
loop_
_entity_poly.entity_id
_entity_poly.type
_entity_poly.pdbx_seq_one_letter_code
_entity_poly.pdbx_strand_id
1 'polypeptide(L)'
;MLSDNNEDAKIDRWDYFPTAHFSYNISKKYKLMASYSRRIERPRGWWLEPFLTWEDAYNVRSGNPNLQPEYIDAYELNFITNMGKNFSP
;
A
#
# COMPACT_ATOMS: atom_id res chain seq x y z
N MET A 1 -29.28 21.89 19.68
CA MET A 1 -29.24 21.80 18.21
C MET A 1 -27.78 21.66 17.82
N LEU A 2 -27.31 20.44 17.61
CA LEU A 2 -26.01 20.18 17.01
C LEU A 2 -26.32 19.80 15.57
N SER A 3 -25.86 20.59 14.60
CA SER A 3 -26.01 20.27 13.19
C SER A 3 -25.32 18.94 12.93
N ASP A 4 -26.13 17.93 12.67
CA ASP A 4 -25.72 16.65 12.12
C ASP A 4 -25.33 16.90 10.66
N ASN A 5 -24.15 17.48 10.45
CA ASN A 5 -23.51 17.54 9.13
C ASN A 5 -22.88 16.19 8.85
N ASN A 6 -23.72 15.17 8.83
CA ASN A 6 -23.45 13.87 8.23
C ASN A 6 -23.59 14.07 6.72
N GLU A 7 -22.78 14.97 6.16
CA GLU A 7 -22.51 15.01 4.74
C GLU A 7 -21.76 13.71 4.46
N ASP A 8 -22.54 12.71 4.06
CA ASP A 8 -22.08 11.38 3.71
C ASP A 8 -20.70 11.48 3.05
N ALA A 9 -19.67 10.97 3.71
CA ALA A 9 -18.39 10.68 3.09
C ALA A 9 -18.57 9.52 2.09
N LYS A 10 -19.47 9.71 1.12
CA LYS A 10 -19.83 8.76 0.09
C LYS A 10 -18.74 8.85 -0.97
N ILE A 11 -17.70 8.07 -0.74
CA ILE A 11 -16.58 7.93 -1.66
C ILE A 11 -17.10 7.10 -2.86
N ASP A 12 -17.72 7.78 -3.83
CA ASP A 12 -18.14 7.17 -5.11
C ASP A 12 -16.99 7.31 -6.12
N ARG A 13 -16.12 6.30 -6.13
CA ARG A 13 -14.97 6.26 -7.04
C ARG A 13 -14.59 4.82 -7.38
N TRP A 14 -14.06 4.68 -8.58
CA TRP A 14 -13.51 3.43 -9.09
C TRP A 14 -12.01 3.40 -8.86
N ASP A 15 -11.59 2.55 -7.93
CA ASP A 15 -10.17 2.31 -7.65
C ASP A 15 -9.68 1.05 -8.36
N TYR A 16 -8.59 1.18 -9.12
CA TYR A 16 -8.00 0.07 -9.87
C TYR A 16 -6.67 -0.37 -9.25
N PHE A 17 -6.52 -1.69 -9.10
CA PHE A 17 -5.35 -2.32 -8.46
C PHE A 17 -4.72 -3.35 -9.40
N PRO A 18 -4.17 -2.92 -10.55
CA PRO A 18 -3.50 -3.83 -11.46
C PRO A 18 -2.27 -4.45 -10.79
N THR A 19 -2.04 -5.72 -11.10
CA THR A 19 -0.82 -6.44 -10.74
C THR A 19 -0.38 -7.25 -11.95
N ALA A 20 0.90 -7.14 -12.29
CA ALA A 20 1.52 -7.82 -13.42
C ALA A 20 2.83 -8.47 -13.00
N HIS A 21 3.03 -9.71 -13.41
CA HIS A 21 4.26 -10.45 -13.18
C HIS A 21 4.76 -11.02 -14.51
N PHE A 22 5.99 -10.67 -14.88
CA PHE A 22 6.67 -11.21 -16.03
C PHE A 22 7.85 -12.05 -15.58
N SER A 23 8.02 -13.23 -16.19
CA SER A 23 9.19 -14.07 -15.96
C SER A 23 9.66 -14.66 -17.27
N TYR A 24 10.96 -14.56 -17.52
CA TYR A 24 11.59 -15.03 -18.74
C TYR A 24 12.85 -15.82 -18.40
N ASN A 25 12.91 -17.06 -18.88
CA ASN A 25 14.10 -17.89 -18.75
C ASN A 25 15.01 -17.59 -19.95
N ILE A 26 16.06 -16.79 -19.73
CA ILE A 26 17.06 -16.47 -20.75
C ILE A 26 17.85 -17.73 -21.10
N SER A 27 18.17 -18.56 -20.11
CA SER A 27 18.78 -19.86 -20.30
C SER A 27 18.48 -20.77 -19.10
N LYS A 28 18.98 -22.01 -19.10
CA LYS A 28 18.92 -22.90 -17.92
C LYS A 28 19.63 -22.30 -16.68
N LYS A 29 20.52 -21.33 -16.88
CA LYS A 29 21.30 -20.69 -15.83
C LYS A 29 20.78 -19.30 -15.47
N TYR A 30 19.99 -18.65 -16.30
CA TYR A 30 19.60 -17.25 -16.12
C TYR A 30 18.11 -17.08 -16.24
N LYS A 31 17.50 -16.43 -15.25
CA LYS A 31 16.09 -16.07 -15.25
C LYS A 31 15.94 -14.60 -14.92
N LEU A 32 15.18 -13.90 -15.72
CA LEU A 32 14.76 -12.52 -15.48
C LEU A 32 13.31 -12.55 -14.99
N MET A 33 13.00 -11.75 -13.97
CA MET A 33 11.64 -11.54 -13.50
C MET A 33 11.41 -10.05 -13.28
N ALA A 34 10.25 -9.56 -13.70
CA ALA A 34 9.82 -8.21 -13.42
C ALA A 34 8.41 -8.27 -12.81
N SER A 35 8.14 -7.42 -11.82
CA SER A 35 6.82 -7.31 -11.21
C SER A 35 6.40 -5.85 -11.12
N TYR A 36 5.10 -5.64 -11.25
CA TYR A 36 4.44 -4.36 -10.99
C TYR A 36 3.18 -4.63 -10.17
N SER A 37 2.94 -3.86 -9.13
CA SER A 37 1.68 -3.90 -8.39
C SER A 37 1.29 -2.53 -7.89
N ARG A 38 0.01 -2.18 -8.02
CA ARG A 38 -0.58 -0.99 -7.40
C ARG A 38 -1.40 -1.36 -6.18
N ARG A 39 -1.19 -0.66 -5.06
CA ARG A 39 -1.87 -0.87 -3.78
C ARG A 39 -2.44 0.46 -3.26
N ILE A 40 -3.36 0.39 -2.30
CA ILE A 40 -3.95 1.54 -1.60
C ILE A 40 -3.76 1.39 -0.11
N GLU A 41 -3.40 2.47 0.57
CA GLU A 41 -3.45 2.58 2.01
C GLU A 41 -4.55 3.57 2.38
N ARG A 42 -5.59 3.07 3.07
CA ARG A 42 -6.72 3.90 3.50
C ARG A 42 -6.46 4.43 4.91
N PRO A 43 -6.71 5.72 5.18
CA PRO A 43 -6.66 6.26 6.52
C PRO A 43 -7.51 5.43 7.49
N ARG A 44 -6.98 5.15 8.68
CA ARG A 44 -7.73 4.46 9.73
C ARG A 44 -8.85 5.37 10.24
N GLY A 45 -9.95 4.82 10.75
CA GLY A 45 -11.10 5.61 11.23
C GLY A 45 -10.73 6.72 12.23
N TRP A 46 -9.87 6.42 13.21
CA TRP A 46 -9.36 7.40 14.19
C TRP A 46 -8.51 8.52 13.59
N TRP A 47 -8.04 8.38 12.34
CA TRP A 47 -7.34 9.45 11.63
C TRP A 47 -8.31 10.43 11.00
N LEU A 48 -9.56 10.02 10.77
CA LEU A 48 -10.63 10.85 10.22
C LEU A 48 -11.48 11.50 11.31
N GLU A 49 -11.33 11.07 12.57
CA GLU A 49 -12.14 11.51 13.71
C GLU A 49 -11.85 12.97 14.08
N PRO A 50 -12.75 13.95 13.81
CA PRO A 50 -12.49 15.35 14.12
C PRO A 50 -12.55 15.67 15.63
N PHE A 51 -12.99 14.73 16.48
CA PHE A 51 -13.09 14.97 17.93
C PHE A 51 -11.74 14.86 18.65
N LEU A 52 -11.55 15.74 19.64
CA LEU A 52 -10.36 15.76 20.50
C LEU A 52 -10.38 14.56 21.45
N THR A 53 -9.41 13.67 21.30
CA THR A 53 -9.17 12.52 22.19
C THR A 53 -7.95 12.82 23.06
N TRP A 54 -8.09 12.63 24.37
CA TRP A 54 -7.00 12.77 25.33
C TRP A 54 -6.29 11.42 25.45
N GLU A 55 -5.02 11.35 25.02
CA GLU A 55 -4.19 10.15 25.19
C GLU A 55 -3.49 10.17 26.57
N ASP A 56 -3.09 11.35 27.07
CA ASP A 56 -2.70 11.55 28.47
C ASP A 56 -2.97 13.02 28.92
N ALA A 57 -2.49 13.40 30.11
CA ALA A 57 -2.68 14.74 30.69
C ALA A 57 -2.07 15.90 29.88
N TYR A 58 -1.14 15.62 28.97
CA TYR A 58 -0.40 16.57 28.13
C TYR A 58 -0.54 16.30 26.63
N ASN A 59 -1.07 15.14 26.24
CA ASN A 59 -1.22 14.72 24.86
C ASN A 59 -2.69 14.68 24.45
N VAL A 60 -3.05 15.61 23.57
CA VAL A 60 -4.38 15.68 22.95
C VAL A 60 -4.21 15.44 21.45
N ARG A 61 -5.03 14.54 20.90
CA ARG A 61 -5.01 14.16 19.50
C ARG A 61 -6.36 14.43 18.85
N SER A 62 -6.34 14.95 17.63
CA SER A 62 -7.52 15.10 16.77
C SER A 62 -7.16 14.56 15.38
N GLY A 63 -8.07 13.81 14.77
CA GLY A 63 -7.94 13.34 13.41
C GLY A 63 -8.28 14.43 12.39
N ASN A 64 -7.92 14.20 11.14
CA ASN A 64 -8.27 15.04 10.00
C ASN A 64 -9.25 14.30 9.08
N PRO A 65 -10.55 14.64 9.06
CA PRO A 65 -11.55 13.99 8.22
C PRO A 65 -11.30 14.14 6.71
N ASN A 66 -10.40 15.04 6.29
CA ASN A 66 -10.06 15.26 4.88
C ASN A 66 -8.90 14.37 4.39
N LEU A 67 -8.43 13.39 5.19
CA LEU A 67 -7.37 12.50 4.74
C LEU A 67 -7.85 11.64 3.57
N GLN A 68 -7.08 11.66 2.49
CA GLN A 68 -7.32 10.86 1.31
C GLN A 68 -6.53 9.55 1.36
N PRO A 69 -6.98 8.48 0.68
CA PRO A 69 -6.19 7.28 0.52
C PRO A 69 -4.88 7.53 -0.23
N GLU A 70 -3.81 6.89 0.23
CA GLU A 70 -2.52 6.89 -0.43
C GLU A 70 -2.43 5.74 -1.45
N TYR A 71 -1.84 6.00 -2.61
CA TYR A 71 -1.61 4.99 -3.65
C TYR A 71 -0.13 4.65 -3.74
N ILE A 72 0.17 3.36 -3.77
CA ILE A 72 1.53 2.85 -3.80
C ILE A 72 1.71 2.04 -5.09
N ASP A 73 2.65 2.47 -5.94
CA ASP A 73 3.08 1.76 -7.13
C ASP A 73 4.43 1.08 -6.85
N ALA A 74 4.43 -0.26 -6.80
CA ALA A 74 5.62 -1.06 -6.56
C ALA A 74 6.12 -1.70 -7.85
N TYR A 75 7.41 -1.53 -8.13
CA TYR A 75 8.11 -2.09 -9.29
C TYR A 75 9.30 -2.91 -8.80
N GLU A 76 9.45 -4.14 -9.26
CA GLU A 76 10.61 -4.97 -8.92
C GLU A 76 11.22 -5.59 -10.18
N LEU A 77 12.55 -5.66 -10.21
CA LEU A 77 13.32 -6.33 -11.25
C LEU A 77 14.30 -7.29 -10.59
N ASN A 78 14.20 -8.57 -10.93
CA ASN A 78 14.97 -9.65 -10.35
C ASN A 78 15.75 -10.38 -11.45
N PHE A 79 17.05 -10.57 -11.23
CA PHE A 79 17.90 -11.39 -12.09
C PHE A 79 18.47 -12.56 -11.29
N ILE A 80 18.12 -13.78 -11.67
CA ILE A 80 18.49 -15.01 -10.97
C ILE A 80 19.53 -15.75 -11.81
N THR A 81 20.63 -16.12 -11.16
CA THR A 81 21.72 -16.90 -11.74
C THR A 81 21.88 -18.24 -11.00
N ASN A 82 21.74 -19.35 -11.72
CA ASN A 82 21.95 -20.69 -11.21
C ASN A 82 23.38 -21.13 -11.58
N MET A 83 24.31 -20.93 -10.65
CA MET A 83 25.67 -21.45 -10.76
C MET A 83 25.73 -22.84 -10.15
N GLY A 84 25.60 -23.88 -10.99
CA GLY A 84 25.81 -25.26 -10.58
C GLY A 84 27.27 -25.50 -10.21
N LYS A 85 27.64 -25.20 -8.96
CA LYS A 85 28.86 -25.70 -8.32
C LYS A 85 28.46 -26.74 -7.30
N ASN A 86 28.35 -27.99 -7.74
CA ASN A 86 28.41 -29.13 -6.83
C ASN A 86 29.86 -29.24 -6.35
N PHE A 87 30.17 -28.62 -5.22
CA PHE A 87 31.43 -28.87 -4.52
C PHE A 87 31.21 -30.12 -3.66
N SER A 88 31.59 -31.28 -4.19
CA SER A 88 31.76 -32.48 -3.38
C SER A 88 33.23 -32.53 -2.93
N PRO A 89 33.51 -32.51 -1.60
CA PRO A 89 34.85 -32.69 -1.07
C PRO A 89 35.38 -34.11 -1.31
#